data_AF-A0A970E3V5-F1
#
_entry.id   AF-A0A970E3V5-F1
#
_cell.length_a   1.000
_cell.length_b   1.000
_cell.length_c   1.000
_cell.angle_alpha   90.00
_cell.angle_beta   90.00
_cell.angle_gamma   90.00
#
_symmetry.space_group_name_H-M   'P 1'
#
loop_
_entity.id
_entity.type
_entity.pdbx_description
1 polymer ?
#
loop_
_entity_poly.entity_id
_entity_poly.type
_entity_poly.pdbx_seq_one_letter_code
_entity_poly.pdbx_strand_id
1 'polypeptide(L)'
;VNTGSILGRFGAGAAETARILLTHDMAHFVASDAHSLHRRPPDLPAAHEVLVEMVGAERAKELVEDNPRAVLSGDFAPRRAPRAYTRKRRFFLFRR
;
A
#
# COMPACT_ATOMS: atom_id res chain seq x y z
N VAL A 1 -2.53 -2.10 -4.58
CA VAL A 1 -1.58 -0.97 -4.61
C VAL A 1 -0.28 -1.46 -5.24
N ASN A 2 0.46 -0.62 -5.97
CA ASN A 2 1.71 -1.06 -6.61
C ASN A 2 2.96 -0.65 -5.80
N THR A 3 4.06 -1.38 -6.00
CA THR A 3 5.33 -1.14 -5.29
C THR A 3 5.90 0.25 -5.58
N GLY A 4 5.78 0.73 -6.83
CA GLY A 4 6.25 2.06 -7.22
C GLY A 4 5.59 3.21 -6.46
N SER A 5 4.28 3.14 -6.18
CA SER A 5 3.61 4.12 -5.33
C SER A 5 4.09 4.04 -3.88
N ILE A 6 4.27 2.83 -3.33
CA ILE A 6 4.76 2.63 -1.94
C ILE A 6 6.17 3.20 -1.78
N LEU A 7 7.05 2.96 -2.75
CA LEU A 7 8.43 3.45 -2.78
C LEU A 7 8.56 4.92 -3.23
N GLY A 8 7.45 5.60 -3.49
CA GLY A 8 7.44 7.03 -3.88
C GLY A 8 7.94 7.34 -5.30
N ARG A 9 8.11 6.34 -6.15
CA ARG A 9 8.63 6.49 -7.54
C ARG A 9 7.68 7.21 -8.47
N PHE A 10 6.39 7.20 -8.16
CA PHE A 10 5.34 7.93 -8.90
C PHE A 10 5.01 9.29 -8.28
N GLY A 11 5.89 9.80 -7.41
CA GLY A 11 5.77 11.10 -6.77
C GLY A 11 4.98 11.10 -5.46
N ALA A 12 5.06 12.22 -4.74
CA ALA A 12 4.55 12.36 -3.37
C ALA A 12 3.03 12.14 -3.24
N GLY A 13 2.24 12.56 -4.24
CA GLY A 13 0.79 12.36 -4.23
C GLY A 13 0.40 10.87 -4.32
N ALA A 14 1.09 10.11 -5.16
CA ALA A 14 0.89 8.66 -5.27
C ALA A 14 1.33 7.92 -4.01
N ALA A 15 2.46 8.34 -3.42
CA ALA A 15 2.95 7.80 -2.16
C ALA A 15 1.96 8.02 -1.01
N GLU A 16 1.46 9.24 -0.86
CA GLU A 16 0.48 9.57 0.19
C GLU A 16 -0.84 8.82 -0.02
N THR A 17 -1.30 8.71 -1.26
CA THR A 17 -2.52 7.94 -1.59
C THR A 17 -2.34 6.46 -1.25
N ALA A 18 -1.20 5.86 -1.62
CA ALA A 18 -0.89 4.47 -1.27
C ALA A 18 -0.87 4.28 0.25
N ARG A 19 -0.20 5.18 0.98
CA ARG A 19 -0.17 5.16 2.44
C ARG A 19 -1.56 5.22 3.05
N ILE A 20 -2.43 6.11 2.58
CA ILE A 20 -3.81 6.21 3.07
C ILE A 20 -4.56 4.89 2.84
N LEU A 21 -4.56 4.37 1.61
CA LEU A 21 -5.28 3.14 1.26
C LEU A 21 -4.81 1.94 2.10
N LEU A 22 -3.50 1.82 2.32
CA LEU A 22 -2.91 0.73 3.09
C LEU A 22 -3.19 0.86 4.59
N THR A 23 -2.98 2.04 5.16
CA THR A 23 -3.17 2.28 6.61
C THR A 23 -4.63 2.35 7.05
N HIS A 24 -5.57 2.42 6.10
CA HIS A 24 -7.00 2.46 6.35
C HIS A 24 -7.73 1.20 5.86
N ASP A 25 -7.01 0.10 5.60
CA ASP A 25 -7.59 -1.18 5.21
C ASP A 25 -8.46 -1.13 3.93
N MET A 26 -8.20 -0.16 3.04
CA MET A 26 -8.91 -0.02 1.77
C MET A 26 -8.25 -0.82 0.64
N ALA A 27 -7.00 -1.25 0.84
CA ALA A 27 -6.27 -2.09 -0.10
C ALA A 27 -6.22 -3.55 0.37
N HIS A 28 -6.38 -4.48 -0.57
CA HIS A 28 -6.35 -5.92 -0.30
C HIS A 28 -5.08 -6.60 -0.82
N PHE A 29 -4.41 -6.00 -1.80
CA PHE A 29 -3.25 -6.58 -2.48
C PHE A 29 -2.17 -5.54 -2.70
N VAL A 30 -0.91 -5.98 -2.62
CA VAL A 30 0.23 -5.26 -3.15
C VAL A 30 0.91 -6.11 -4.22
N ALA A 31 1.18 -5.49 -5.37
CA ALA A 31 1.84 -6.14 -6.50
C ALA A 31 2.89 -5.20 -7.12
N SER A 32 3.81 -5.74 -7.90
CA SER A 32 4.86 -4.94 -8.51
C SER A 32 4.37 -3.93 -9.54
N ASP A 33 3.38 -4.34 -10.35
CA ASP A 33 3.00 -3.63 -11.58
C ASP A 33 4.22 -3.46 -12.51
N ALA A 34 5.08 -4.48 -12.56
CA ALA A 34 6.34 -4.46 -13.28
C ALA A 34 6.14 -4.46 -14.80
N HIS A 35 6.97 -3.68 -15.51
CA HIS A 35 6.93 -3.58 -16.99
C HIS A 35 8.33 -3.70 -17.64
N SER A 36 9.41 -3.63 -16.86
CA SER A 36 10.79 -3.85 -17.35
C SER A 36 11.74 -4.03 -16.18
N LEU A 37 12.94 -4.57 -16.45
CA LEU A 37 13.98 -4.72 -15.42
C LEU A 37 14.60 -3.39 -14.95
N HIS A 38 14.44 -2.29 -15.72
CA HIS A 38 15.13 -1.03 -15.45
C HIS A 38 14.20 0.14 -15.13
N ARG A 39 13.10 0.33 -15.88
CA ARG A 39 12.20 1.48 -15.66
C ARG A 39 11.15 1.21 -14.59
N ARG A 40 10.61 -0.01 -14.57
CA ARG A 40 9.55 -0.42 -13.65
C ARG A 40 9.80 -1.84 -13.17
N PRO A 41 10.87 -2.06 -12.39
CA PRO A 41 11.25 -3.36 -11.89
C PRO A 41 10.24 -3.89 -10.85
N PRO A 42 10.25 -5.21 -10.57
CA PRO A 42 9.33 -5.82 -9.63
C PRO A 42 9.36 -5.23 -8.21
N ASP A 43 10.55 -5.03 -7.65
CA ASP A 43 10.87 -4.40 -6.35
C ASP A 43 9.91 -4.66 -5.19
N LEU A 44 9.35 -5.88 -5.16
CA LEU A 44 8.50 -6.34 -4.07
C LEU A 44 9.23 -6.41 -2.72
N PRO A 45 10.50 -6.89 -2.64
CA PRO A 45 11.22 -6.96 -1.36
C PRO A 45 11.37 -5.60 -0.68
N ALA A 46 11.80 -4.57 -1.42
CA ALA A 46 11.93 -3.21 -0.88
C ALA A 46 10.57 -2.63 -0.46
N ALA A 47 9.51 -2.86 -1.25
CA ALA A 47 8.18 -2.43 -0.87
C ALA A 47 7.63 -3.19 0.35
N HIS A 48 8.01 -4.45 0.54
CA HIS A 48 7.62 -5.26 1.68
C HIS A 48 8.23 -4.73 2.99
N GLU A 49 9.50 -4.32 3.01
CA GLU A 49 10.12 -3.68 4.17
C GLU A 49 9.32 -2.43 4.61
N VAL A 50 9.03 -1.53 3.66
CA VAL A 50 8.22 -0.33 3.91
C VAL A 50 6.79 -0.69 4.37
N LEU A 51 6.20 -1.76 3.82
CA LEU A 51 4.89 -2.24 4.26
C LEU A 51 4.91 -2.73 5.71
N VAL A 52 5.92 -3.51 6.10
CA VAL A 52 6.06 -4.02 7.48
C VAL A 52 6.13 -2.85 8.45
N GLU A 53 6.90 -1.81 8.14
CA GLU A 53 6.96 -0.59 8.95
C GLU A 53 5.62 0.17 8.99
N MET A 54 4.90 0.22 7.86
CA MET A 54 3.68 1.03 7.70
C MET A 54 2.43 0.39 8.33
N VAL A 55 2.27 -0.93 8.21
CA VAL A 55 1.05 -1.64 8.60
C VAL A 55 1.28 -2.86 9.50
N GLY A 56 2.54 -3.18 9.82
CA GLY A 56 2.92 -4.36 10.61
C GLY A 56 3.09 -5.62 9.76
N ALA A 57 3.88 -6.58 10.28
CA ALA A 57 4.27 -7.79 9.57
C ALA A 57 3.08 -8.67 9.14
N GLU A 58 2.13 -8.90 10.04
CA GLU A 58 0.92 -9.70 9.73
C GLU A 58 0.13 -9.10 8.57
N ARG A 59 -0.08 -7.78 8.59
CA ARG A 59 -0.83 -7.12 7.52
C ARG A 59 -0.03 -7.06 6.22
N ALA A 60 1.29 -6.87 6.29
CA ALA A 60 2.15 -6.92 5.12
C ALA A 60 2.05 -8.30 4.44
N LYS A 61 2.12 -9.39 5.21
CA LYS A 61 1.94 -10.76 4.73
C LYS A 61 0.57 -10.99 4.08
N GLU A 62 -0.51 -10.51 4.71
CA GLU A 62 -1.84 -10.57 4.12
C GLU A 62 -1.87 -9.94 2.71
N LEU A 63 -1.25 -8.76 2.56
CA LEU A 63 -1.29 -7.97 1.34
C LEU A 63 -0.46 -8.57 0.19
N VAL A 64 0.67 -9.21 0.48
CA VAL A 64 1.61 -9.70 -0.56
C VAL A 64 1.53 -11.21 -0.80
N GLU A 65 0.97 -11.97 0.14
CA GLU A 65 1.03 -13.44 0.10
C GLU A 65 -0.34 -14.09 0.32
N ASP A 66 -0.98 -13.87 1.47
CA ASP A 66 -2.17 -14.65 1.84
C ASP A 66 -3.39 -14.29 0.98
N ASN A 67 -3.63 -12.99 0.73
CA ASN A 67 -4.74 -12.58 -0.12
C ASN A 67 -4.51 -12.99 -1.58
N PRO A 68 -3.33 -12.77 -2.21
CA PRO A 68 -3.06 -13.32 -3.54
C PRO A 68 -3.25 -14.84 -3.63
N ARG A 69 -2.79 -15.61 -2.63
CA ARG A 69 -2.99 -17.06 -2.57
C ARG A 69 -4.47 -17.43 -2.50
N ALA A 70 -5.26 -16.70 -1.72
CA ALA A 70 -6.71 -16.90 -1.65
C ALA A 70 -7.42 -16.60 -2.98
N VAL A 71 -6.95 -15.59 -3.73
CA VAL A 71 -7.48 -15.31 -5.08
C VAL A 71 -7.19 -16.48 -6.03
N LEU A 72 -5.97 -17.02 -6.00
CA LEU A 72 -5.58 -18.14 -6.86
C LEU A 72 -6.33 -19.45 -6.55
N SER A 73 -6.77 -19.62 -5.30
CA SER A 73 -7.58 -20.78 -4.87
C SER A 73 -9.09 -20.58 -5.06
N GLY A 74 -9.54 -19.36 -5.39
CA GLY A 74 -10.96 -19.04 -5.54
C GLY A 74 -11.68 -18.70 -4.23
N ASP A 75 -10.96 -18.68 -3.10
CA ASP A 75 -11.51 -18.51 -1.75
C ASP A 75 -11.27 -17.09 -1.18
N PHE A 76 -11.04 -16.10 -2.04
CA PHE A 76 -10.74 -14.74 -1.57
C PHE A 76 -11.96 -14.09 -0.89
N ALA A 77 -11.76 -13.71 0.37
CA ALA A 77 -12.67 -12.85 1.12
C ALA A 77 -11.88 -11.72 1.83
N PRO A 78 -12.37 -10.47 1.82
CA PRO A 78 -11.75 -9.39 2.56
C PRO A 78 -11.69 -9.69 4.07
N ARG A 79 -10.49 -9.74 4.64
CA ARG A 79 -10.28 -10.00 6.08
C ARG A 79 -10.55 -8.80 6.98
N ARG A 80 -10.52 -7.59 6.41
CA ARG A 80 -10.61 -6.32 7.14
C ARG A 80 -11.61 -5.40 6.46
N ALA A 81 -12.41 -4.72 7.26
CA ALA A 81 -13.31 -3.67 6.77
C ALA A 81 -12.51 -2.37 6.58
N PRO A 82 -12.81 -1.58 5.53
CA PRO A 82 -12.16 -0.30 5.32
C PRO A 82 -12.47 0.67 6.47
N ARG A 83 -11.47 1.44 6.89
CA ARG A 83 -11.60 2.51 7.88
C ARG A 83 -11.75 3.85 7.18
N ALA A 84 -12.69 4.68 7.61
CA ALA A 84 -12.89 5.99 7.01
C ALA A 84 -11.63 6.87 7.13
N TYR A 85 -11.21 7.48 6.01
CA TYR A 85 -10.14 8.49 6.02
C TYR A 85 -10.74 9.89 6.10
N THR A 86 -10.31 10.66 7.10
CA THR A 86 -10.66 12.08 7.23
C THR A 86 -9.42 12.93 7.00
N ARG A 87 -9.45 13.78 5.97
CA ARG A 87 -8.36 14.72 5.70
C ARG A 87 -8.25 15.70 6.87
N LYS A 88 -7.12 15.66 7.59
CA LYS A 88 -6.84 16.67 8.62
C LYS A 88 -6.74 18.04 7.94
N ARG A 89 -7.61 18.98 8.33
CA ARG A 89 -7.48 20.39 7.89
C ARG A 89 -6.20 20.94 8.51
N ARG A 90 -5.27 21.41 7.69
CA ARG A 90 -4.14 22.21 8.19
C ARG A 90 -4.72 23.55 8.64
N PHE A 91 -4.88 23.72 9.96
CA PHE A 91 -5.06 25.06 10.52
C PHE A 91 -3.76 25.80 10.29
N PHE A 92 -3.72 26.65 9.26
CA PHE A 92 -2.68 27.66 9.15
C PHE A 92 -2.92 28.69 10.26
N LEU A 93 -2.33 28.45 11.43
CA LEU A 93 -2.01 29.54 12.35
C LEU A 93 -0.82 30.29 11.74
N PHE A 94 -1.11 31.20 10.81
CA PHE A 94 -0.20 32.33 10.57
C PHE A 94 -0.25 33.18 11.82
N ARG A 95 0.75 32.99 12.70
CA ARG A 95 0.95 33.84 13.87
C ARG A 95 2.13 34.76 13.56
N ARG A 96 1.76 36.00 13.21
CA ARG A 96 2.57 37.21 12.96
C ARG A 96 3.41 37.24 11.69
#